data_AF-B2FII2-F1
#
_entry.id   AF-B2FII2-F1
#
_cell.length_a   1.000
_cell.length_b   1.000
_cell.length_c   1.000
_cell.angle_alpha   90.00
_cell.angle_beta   90.00
_cell.angle_gamma   90.00
#
_symmetry.space_group_name_H-M   'P 1'
#
loop_
_entity.id
_entity.type
_entity.pdbx_description
1 polymer ?
#
loop_
_entity_poly.entity_id
_entity_poly.type
_entity_poly.pdbx_seq_one_letter_code
_entity_poly.pdbx_strand_id
1 'polypeptide(L)'
;MACWGDTRRRMRMDVRGWSVIAVLAIAGCSGRQAASVEDAAEVANAAPAPSLSNPATDAVSARVPTASSTTTAAPGLAQPEGHFLEGERMLLNEGAVSAQKSEAVLGSDKAFAQAISQFERDAAGHLEVQDLTRLYRAAATRLIGNDGTLVSFACGYSLCVGEIRSRTDEDFSAWSEAIGMDKVAPVYSLATAPMTWGRDQHGGRFVFSVDPAANGITGP
;
A
#
# COMPACT_ATOMS: atom_id res chain seq x y z
N MET A 1 48.05 48.48 1.05
CA MET A 1 47.18 49.66 1.21
C MET A 1 45.86 49.18 1.77
N ALA A 2 45.43 49.79 2.88
CA ALA A 2 44.35 49.35 3.74
C ALA A 2 42.95 49.76 3.22
N CYS A 3 41.97 49.12 3.85
CA CYS A 3 40.51 49.22 3.75
C CYS A 3 39.89 50.60 3.50
N TRP A 4 38.74 50.57 2.80
CA TRP A 4 37.60 51.43 3.11
C TRP A 4 36.32 50.61 2.96
N GLY A 5 35.52 50.52 4.02
CA GLY A 5 34.16 50.01 3.97
C GLY A 5 33.15 51.14 3.77
N ASP A 6 31.96 50.81 3.25
CA ASP A 6 30.73 51.46 3.71
C ASP A 6 29.50 50.57 3.46
N THR A 7 28.61 50.72 4.42
CA THR A 7 27.35 50.12 4.80
C THR A 7 26.21 50.31 3.78
N ARG A 8 25.35 49.29 3.60
CA ARG A 8 23.88 49.52 3.60
C ARG A 8 23.04 48.26 3.84
N ARG A 9 22.63 48.15 5.11
CA ARG A 9 21.26 47.93 5.63
C ARG A 9 20.18 47.36 4.68
N ARG A 10 19.68 46.18 5.07
CA ARG A 10 18.35 45.55 4.90
C ARG A 10 17.34 46.21 3.95
N MET A 11 16.82 45.40 3.03
CA MET A 11 15.39 45.35 2.73
C MET A 11 14.92 43.90 2.71
N ARG A 12 14.07 43.55 3.68
CA ARG A 12 13.16 42.41 3.59
C ARG A 12 12.10 42.77 2.56
N MET A 13 11.85 41.90 1.60
CA MET A 13 10.61 41.93 0.82
C MET A 13 9.86 40.65 1.14
N ASP A 14 8.87 40.79 2.02
CA ASP A 14 7.73 39.90 2.14
C ASP A 14 7.00 39.88 0.79
N VAL A 15 7.13 38.78 0.04
CA VAL A 15 6.28 38.53 -1.13
C VAL A 15 5.05 37.78 -0.65
N ARG A 16 4.08 38.56 -0.17
CA ARG A 16 2.68 38.15 -0.10
C ARG A 16 2.12 38.21 -1.53
N GLY A 17 2.13 37.09 -2.23
CA GLY A 17 1.58 36.93 -3.58
C GLY A 17 0.30 36.11 -3.55
N TRP A 18 -0.76 36.67 -4.11
CA TRP A 18 -2.17 36.29 -4.00
C TRP A 18 -2.53 34.86 -4.45
N SER A 19 -3.37 34.20 -3.65
CA SER A 19 -4.24 33.09 -4.09
C SER A 19 -5.31 33.61 -5.04
N VAL A 20 -5.32 33.11 -6.26
CA VAL A 20 -6.47 33.19 -7.17
C VAL A 20 -7.15 31.83 -7.13
N ILE A 21 -8.26 31.74 -6.39
CA ILE A 21 -9.12 30.57 -6.36
C ILE A 21 -9.95 30.60 -7.65
N ALA A 22 -9.60 29.74 -8.61
CA ALA A 22 -10.45 29.48 -9.77
C ALA A 22 -11.48 28.41 -9.39
N VAL A 23 -12.73 28.85 -9.16
CA VAL A 23 -13.89 27.98 -9.00
C VAL A 23 -14.30 27.48 -10.38
N LEU A 24 -13.94 26.23 -10.70
CA LEU A 24 -14.47 25.53 -11.88
C LEU A 24 -15.87 25.00 -11.55
N ALA A 25 -16.88 25.60 -12.18
CA ALA A 25 -18.26 25.16 -12.14
C ALA A 25 -18.41 23.81 -12.84
N ILE A 26 -19.01 22.86 -12.12
CA ILE A 26 -19.39 21.53 -12.61
C ILE A 26 -20.61 21.70 -13.53
N ALA A 27 -20.43 21.56 -14.84
CA ALA A 27 -21.55 21.37 -15.76
C ALA A 27 -21.99 19.90 -15.69
N GLY A 28 -23.10 19.64 -15.00
CA GLY A 28 -23.75 18.34 -14.98
C GLY A 28 -24.49 18.06 -16.28
N CYS A 29 -24.12 16.96 -16.94
CA CYS A 29 -24.95 16.35 -17.97
C CYS A 29 -25.66 15.13 -17.38
N SER A 30 -26.95 15.29 -17.08
CA SER A 30 -27.89 14.19 -16.91
C SER A 30 -28.17 13.54 -18.25
N GLY A 31 -27.94 12.23 -18.36
CA GLY A 31 -28.52 11.38 -19.39
C GLY A 31 -29.30 10.27 -18.72
N ARG A 32 -30.64 10.32 -18.79
CA ARG A 32 -31.55 9.26 -18.36
C ARG A 32 -32.35 8.78 -19.57
N GLN A 33 -32.64 7.48 -19.57
CA GLN A 33 -33.58 6.73 -20.44
C GLN A 33 -33.14 6.54 -21.90
N ALA A 34 -33.48 5.46 -22.58
CA ALA A 34 -34.02 4.14 -22.26
C ALA A 34 -33.95 3.37 -23.59
N ALA A 35 -33.66 2.07 -23.56
CA ALA A 35 -34.02 1.18 -24.65
C ALA A 35 -34.41 -0.16 -24.03
N SER A 36 -35.71 -0.32 -23.85
CA SER A 36 -36.41 -1.56 -23.56
C SER A 36 -37.31 -1.83 -24.77
N VAL A 37 -36.97 -2.84 -25.58
CA VAL A 37 -37.73 -3.48 -26.67
C VAL A 37 -36.94 -4.79 -26.95
N GLU A 38 -37.44 -6.01 -27.05
CA GLU A 38 -38.76 -6.65 -26.96
C GLU A 38 -38.46 -8.12 -26.59
N ASP A 39 -39.40 -8.75 -25.88
CA ASP A 39 -39.53 -10.20 -25.74
C ASP A 39 -40.08 -10.80 -27.04
N ALA A 40 -39.53 -11.91 -27.53
CA ALA A 40 -40.27 -12.85 -28.38
C ALA A 40 -39.67 -14.26 -28.30
N ALA A 41 -40.47 -15.13 -27.71
CA ALA A 41 -40.31 -16.56 -27.47
C ALA A 41 -39.85 -17.42 -28.67
N GLU A 42 -39.11 -18.47 -28.35
CA GLU A 42 -39.40 -19.81 -28.88
C GLU A 42 -39.36 -20.84 -27.73
N VAL A 43 -40.48 -21.56 -27.59
CA VAL A 43 -40.71 -22.65 -26.64
C VAL A 43 -40.75 -23.96 -27.46
N ALA A 44 -40.06 -24.99 -26.97
CA ALA A 44 -40.61 -26.33 -26.70
C ALA A 44 -39.59 -27.45 -26.98
N ASN A 45 -39.22 -28.20 -25.92
CA ASN A 45 -39.55 -29.62 -25.69
C ASN A 45 -38.61 -30.19 -24.60
N ALA A 46 -39.12 -30.38 -23.37
CA ALA A 46 -39.61 -31.66 -22.80
C ALA A 46 -38.45 -32.55 -22.26
N ALA A 47 -38.08 -32.47 -20.96
CA ALA A 47 -38.61 -33.22 -19.77
C ALA A 47 -38.15 -34.71 -19.69
N PRO A 48 -38.12 -35.40 -18.52
CA PRO A 48 -37.80 -35.01 -17.13
C PRO A 48 -36.81 -36.01 -16.43
N ALA A 49 -36.51 -35.76 -15.15
CA ALA A 49 -35.60 -36.50 -14.23
C ALA A 49 -35.94 -38.00 -14.00
N PRO A 50 -35.11 -38.76 -13.24
CA PRO A 50 -35.36 -38.81 -11.80
C PRO A 50 -34.13 -38.90 -10.89
N SER A 51 -34.24 -38.23 -9.74
CA SER A 51 -33.54 -38.56 -8.50
C SER A 51 -34.04 -39.90 -7.96
N LEU A 52 -33.13 -40.78 -7.55
CA LEU A 52 -33.44 -41.96 -6.76
C LEU A 52 -32.59 -41.94 -5.49
N SER A 53 -33.24 -41.68 -4.37
CA SER A 53 -32.80 -42.13 -3.05
C SER A 53 -33.16 -43.61 -2.90
N ASN A 54 -32.29 -44.42 -2.27
CA ASN A 54 -32.62 -45.33 -1.15
C ASN A 54 -31.47 -46.30 -0.74
N PRO A 55 -31.58 -46.95 0.44
CA PRO A 55 -30.49 -47.11 1.42
C PRO A 55 -30.02 -48.56 1.62
N ALA A 56 -28.92 -48.74 2.34
CA ALA A 56 -28.59 -49.86 3.25
C ALA A 56 -27.22 -49.56 3.89
N THR A 57 -27.12 -49.24 5.17
CA THR A 57 -26.84 -50.17 6.29
C THR A 57 -25.62 -51.06 6.02
N ASP A 58 -24.46 -50.70 6.55
CA ASP A 58 -23.74 -51.61 7.45
C ASP A 58 -22.70 -50.89 8.32
N ALA A 59 -22.60 -51.40 9.54
CA ALA A 59 -21.89 -50.82 10.66
C ALA A 59 -20.40 -51.17 10.67
N VAL A 60 -19.52 -50.19 10.95
CA VAL A 60 -18.31 -50.43 11.73
C VAL A 60 -18.07 -49.24 12.66
N SER A 61 -18.24 -49.51 13.94
CA SER A 61 -17.84 -48.68 15.07
C SER A 61 -16.31 -48.58 15.14
N ALA A 62 -15.77 -47.36 14.99
CA ALA A 62 -14.47 -47.01 15.54
C ALA A 62 -14.63 -45.77 16.42
N ARG A 63 -14.64 -45.99 17.74
CA ARG A 63 -14.51 -44.94 18.75
C ARG A 63 -13.17 -44.26 18.54
N VAL A 64 -13.18 -42.98 18.19
CA VAL A 64 -12.00 -42.11 18.29
C VAL A 64 -12.27 -41.10 19.42
N PRO A 65 -11.34 -40.89 20.36
CA PRO A 65 -11.59 -40.12 21.56
C PRO A 65 -11.84 -38.64 21.24
N THR A 66 -12.93 -38.11 21.78
CA THR A 66 -13.17 -36.68 21.94
C THR A 66 -12.07 -36.07 22.81
N ALA A 67 -11.10 -35.40 22.19
CA ALA A 67 -10.27 -34.42 22.87
C ALA A 67 -10.99 -33.07 22.79
N SER A 68 -11.80 -32.78 23.80
CA SER A 68 -12.32 -31.44 24.04
C SER A 68 -11.16 -30.56 24.52
N SER A 69 -10.46 -29.92 23.59
CA SER A 69 -9.62 -28.77 23.91
C SER A 69 -10.45 -27.51 23.75
N THR A 70 -11.36 -27.26 24.69
CA THR A 70 -11.85 -25.89 24.95
C THR A 70 -10.72 -25.12 25.62
N THR A 71 -9.73 -24.72 24.82
CA THR A 71 -8.86 -23.61 25.20
C THR A 71 -9.70 -22.36 25.00
N THR A 72 -10.26 -21.86 26.09
CA THR A 72 -10.69 -20.46 26.17
C THR A 72 -9.44 -19.62 25.92
N ALA A 73 -9.22 -19.23 24.66
CA ALA A 73 -8.32 -18.14 24.36
C ALA A 73 -8.92 -16.92 25.04
N ALA A 74 -8.34 -16.53 26.16
CA ALA A 74 -8.52 -15.18 26.66
C ALA A 74 -8.20 -14.25 25.48
N PRO A 75 -8.97 -13.16 25.26
CA PRO A 75 -8.52 -12.10 24.39
C PRO A 75 -7.33 -11.44 25.11
N GLY A 76 -6.16 -12.07 25.00
CA GLY A 76 -4.91 -11.38 25.16
C GLY A 76 -4.92 -10.34 24.06
N LEU A 77 -5.02 -9.08 24.44
CA LEU A 77 -4.58 -7.97 23.60
C LEU A 77 -3.21 -8.39 23.07
N ALA A 78 -3.18 -8.86 21.82
CA ALA A 78 -1.94 -9.13 21.13
C ALA A 78 -1.16 -7.83 21.26
N GLN A 79 -0.02 -7.88 21.95
CA GLN A 79 0.91 -6.76 22.00
C GLN A 79 1.16 -6.37 20.53
N PRO A 80 0.59 -5.24 20.03
CA PRO A 80 0.65 -4.92 18.61
C PRO A 80 2.11 -4.78 18.20
N GLU A 81 2.98 -4.34 19.10
CA GLU A 81 4.37 -4.01 18.82
C GLU A 81 5.32 -5.23 18.77
N GLY A 82 4.88 -6.40 19.26
CA GLY A 82 5.74 -7.57 19.48
C GLY A 82 6.06 -8.39 18.23
N HIS A 83 5.30 -8.21 17.15
CA HIS A 83 5.44 -8.99 15.90
C HIS A 83 6.10 -8.22 14.76
N PHE A 84 6.32 -6.92 14.92
CA PHE A 84 7.02 -6.08 13.94
C PHE A 84 8.53 -6.17 14.11
N LEU A 85 9.24 -6.20 12.98
CA LEU A 85 10.69 -6.10 12.95
C LEU A 85 11.16 -4.67 13.26
N GLU A 86 12.45 -4.51 13.52
CA GLU A 86 13.02 -3.22 13.96
C GLU A 86 12.79 -2.12 12.91
N GLY A 87 12.99 -2.42 11.63
CA GLY A 87 12.73 -1.51 10.52
C GLY A 87 11.27 -1.09 10.44
N GLU A 88 10.33 -2.01 10.70
CA GLU A 88 8.90 -1.72 10.65
C GLU A 88 8.48 -0.78 11.78
N ARG A 89 9.03 -0.97 12.99
CA ARG A 89 8.79 -0.08 14.15
C ARG A 89 9.24 1.36 13.92
N MET A 90 10.19 1.58 13.00
CA MET A 90 10.59 2.92 12.59
C MET A 90 9.49 3.68 11.84
N LEU A 91 8.50 2.98 11.27
CA LEU A 91 7.44 3.55 10.44
C LEU A 91 6.04 3.34 11.05
N LEU A 92 5.90 2.50 12.06
CA LEU A 92 4.64 2.19 12.73
C LEU A 92 4.40 3.03 14.00
N ASN A 93 3.14 3.27 14.32
CA ASN A 93 2.69 3.70 15.63
C ASN A 93 1.39 2.96 15.96
N GLU A 94 1.34 2.29 17.11
CA GLU A 94 0.18 1.50 17.56
C GLU A 94 -0.26 0.44 16.52
N GLY A 95 0.71 -0.14 15.81
CA GLY A 95 0.47 -1.15 14.78
C GLY A 95 -0.12 -0.65 13.46
N ALA A 96 -0.17 0.66 13.23
CA ALA A 96 -0.55 1.25 11.94
C ALA A 96 0.59 2.13 11.39
N VAL A 97 0.58 2.39 10.08
CA VAL A 97 1.59 3.25 9.44
C VAL A 97 1.47 4.67 10.01
N SER A 98 2.54 5.19 10.62
CA SER A 98 2.53 6.54 11.17
C SER A 98 2.81 7.56 10.08
N ALA A 99 1.90 8.53 9.88
CA ALA A 99 2.08 9.61 8.93
C ALA A 99 3.36 10.42 9.26
N GLN A 100 3.55 10.78 10.53
CA GLN A 100 4.69 11.59 10.97
C GLN A 100 6.03 10.87 10.77
N LYS A 101 6.12 9.59 11.17
CA LYS A 101 7.34 8.80 10.99
C LYS A 101 7.63 8.56 9.51
N SER A 102 6.59 8.25 8.73
CA SER A 102 6.72 8.05 7.28
C SER A 102 7.18 9.32 6.59
N GLU A 103 6.61 10.48 6.88
CA GLU A 103 7.07 11.76 6.31
C GLU A 103 8.54 12.04 6.66
N ALA A 104 8.93 11.84 7.92
CA ALA A 104 10.29 12.06 8.38
C ALA A 104 11.31 11.11 7.70
N VAL A 105 10.94 9.84 7.49
CA VAL A 105 11.80 8.85 6.83
C VAL A 105 11.84 9.09 5.33
N LEU A 106 10.68 9.16 4.67
CA LEU A 106 10.60 9.27 3.21
C LEU A 106 11.18 10.59 2.72
N GLY A 107 10.96 11.71 3.43
CA GLY A 107 11.45 13.04 3.05
C GLY A 107 12.96 13.27 3.24
N SER A 108 13.70 12.32 3.82
CA SER A 108 15.13 12.48 4.15
C SER A 108 15.97 11.37 3.54
N ASP A 109 16.94 11.74 2.69
CA ASP A 109 17.85 10.77 2.05
C ASP A 109 18.57 9.89 3.08
N LYS A 110 19.02 10.49 4.17
CA LYS A 110 19.72 9.77 5.23
C LYS A 110 18.79 8.81 5.97
N ALA A 111 17.61 9.27 6.38
CA ALA A 111 16.67 8.45 7.13
C ALA A 111 16.12 7.31 6.28
N PHE A 112 15.83 7.59 5.00
CA PHE A 112 15.38 6.60 4.04
C PHE A 112 16.43 5.51 3.80
N ALA A 113 17.69 5.89 3.53
CA ALA A 113 18.76 4.90 3.36
C ALA A 113 18.96 4.05 4.61
N GLN A 114 18.86 4.65 5.81
CA GLN A 114 18.91 3.93 7.08
C GLN A 114 17.75 2.94 7.24
N ALA A 115 16.53 3.34 6.87
CA ALA A 115 15.36 2.48 6.91
C ALA A 115 15.52 1.29 5.95
N ILE A 116 15.89 1.52 4.68
CA ILE A 116 16.15 0.44 3.71
C ILE A 116 17.17 -0.55 4.26
N SER A 117 18.32 -0.07 4.75
CA SER A 117 19.35 -0.95 5.32
C SER A 117 18.88 -1.71 6.56
N GLN A 118 17.97 -1.14 7.37
CA GLN A 118 17.40 -1.84 8.51
C GLN A 118 16.45 -2.95 8.06
N PHE A 119 15.54 -2.66 7.13
CA PHE A 119 14.64 -3.66 6.56
C PHE A 119 15.42 -4.82 5.89
N GLU A 120 16.50 -4.53 5.18
CA GLU A 120 17.36 -5.55 4.57
C GLU A 120 18.08 -6.42 5.62
N ARG A 121 18.56 -5.81 6.72
CA ARG A 121 19.14 -6.55 7.85
C ARG A 121 18.11 -7.44 8.53
N ASP A 122 16.90 -6.94 8.73
CA ASP A 122 15.80 -7.71 9.30
C ASP A 122 15.44 -8.87 8.35
N ALA A 123 15.33 -8.65 7.05
CA ALA A 123 15.05 -9.70 6.08
C ALA A 123 16.14 -10.80 6.02
N ALA A 124 17.41 -10.46 6.25
CA ALA A 124 18.51 -11.43 6.15
C ALA A 124 18.38 -12.62 7.11
N GLY A 125 17.72 -12.43 8.26
CA GLY A 125 17.48 -13.49 9.25
C GLY A 125 16.18 -14.28 9.05
N HIS A 126 15.32 -13.88 8.12
CA HIS A 126 13.92 -14.30 8.07
C HIS A 126 13.51 -14.66 6.63
N LEU A 127 13.41 -15.95 6.32
CA LEU A 127 13.12 -16.43 4.96
C LEU A 127 11.74 -15.97 4.48
N GLU A 128 10.77 -15.93 5.38
CA GLU A 128 9.41 -15.48 5.07
C GLU A 128 9.40 -14.03 4.54
N VAL A 129 10.22 -13.18 5.15
CA VAL A 129 10.38 -11.77 4.77
C VAL A 129 11.07 -11.63 3.41
N GLN A 130 12.04 -12.50 3.12
CA GLN A 130 12.70 -12.53 1.81
C GLN A 130 11.74 -12.94 0.70
N ASP A 131 10.90 -13.94 0.95
CA ASP A 131 9.89 -14.39 -0.01
C ASP A 131 8.82 -13.31 -0.23
N LEU A 132 8.38 -12.63 0.84
CA LEU A 132 7.46 -11.50 0.75
C LEU A 132 8.07 -10.34 -0.06
N THR A 133 9.34 -10.01 0.21
CA THR A 133 10.09 -9.01 -0.55
C THR A 133 10.14 -9.37 -2.03
N ARG A 134 10.38 -10.65 -2.38
CA ARG A 134 10.40 -11.11 -3.77
C ARG A 134 9.03 -10.97 -4.44
N LEU A 135 7.96 -11.35 -3.73
CA LEU A 135 6.58 -11.26 -4.21
C LEU A 135 6.21 -9.80 -4.52
N TYR A 136 6.36 -8.89 -3.55
CA TYR A 136 5.97 -7.49 -3.73
C TYR A 136 6.91 -6.72 -4.64
N ARG A 137 8.20 -7.09 -4.71
CA ARG A 137 9.11 -6.54 -5.72
C ARG A 137 8.64 -6.86 -7.13
N ALA A 138 8.19 -8.09 -7.37
CA ALA A 138 7.65 -8.51 -8.66
C ALA A 138 6.37 -7.74 -9.01
N ALA A 139 5.46 -7.55 -8.04
CA ALA A 139 4.25 -6.75 -8.22
C ALA A 139 4.58 -5.28 -8.53
N ALA A 140 5.42 -4.64 -7.70
CA ALA A 140 5.83 -3.26 -7.90
C ALA A 140 6.50 -3.07 -9.27
N THR A 141 7.44 -3.94 -9.64
CA THR A 141 8.13 -3.87 -10.94
C THR A 141 7.16 -4.05 -12.12
N ARG A 142 6.23 -5.00 -12.03
CA ARG A 142 5.20 -5.22 -13.06
C ARG A 142 4.34 -3.97 -13.26
N LEU A 143 3.95 -3.31 -12.17
CA LEU A 143 3.08 -2.12 -12.22
C LEU A 143 3.81 -0.85 -12.66
N ILE A 144 5.14 -0.78 -12.46
CA ILE A 144 5.97 0.31 -13.01
C ILE A 144 6.07 0.20 -14.54
N GLY A 145 6.15 -1.02 -15.07
CA GLY A 145 6.27 -1.25 -16.51
C GLY A 145 7.50 -0.57 -17.11
N ASN A 146 7.29 0.21 -18.17
CA ASN A 146 8.35 0.95 -18.87
C ASN A 146 8.46 2.42 -18.43
N ASP A 147 7.68 2.82 -17.42
CA ASP A 147 7.52 4.23 -17.03
C ASP A 147 8.45 4.62 -15.87
N GLY A 148 9.23 3.67 -15.37
CA GLY A 148 10.19 3.89 -14.31
C GLY A 148 11.04 2.68 -13.95
N THR A 149 11.71 2.77 -12.81
CA THR A 149 12.55 1.72 -12.22
C THR A 149 12.39 1.70 -10.72
N LEU A 150 12.38 0.49 -10.14
CA LEU A 150 12.41 0.29 -8.70
C LEU A 150 13.88 0.32 -8.22
N VAL A 151 14.27 1.41 -7.55
CA VAL A 151 15.66 1.70 -7.16
C VAL A 151 16.06 0.91 -5.93
N SER A 152 15.23 0.99 -4.90
CA SER A 152 15.42 0.31 -3.63
C SER A 152 14.07 -0.24 -3.18
N PHE A 153 14.09 -1.39 -2.54
CA PHE A 153 12.87 -2.05 -2.09
C PHE A 153 13.17 -3.14 -1.07
N ALA A 154 12.54 -3.06 0.10
CA ALA A 154 12.65 -4.09 1.12
C ALA A 154 11.32 -4.20 1.87
N CYS A 155 11.00 -5.39 2.35
CA CYS A 155 9.83 -5.64 3.19
C CYS A 155 10.26 -6.19 4.55
N GLY A 156 9.41 -5.97 5.56
CA GLY A 156 9.36 -6.70 6.81
C GLY A 156 8.22 -7.72 6.76
N TYR A 157 7.57 -7.98 7.89
CA TYR A 157 6.39 -8.87 7.89
C TYR A 157 5.12 -8.21 7.35
N SER A 158 4.99 -6.91 7.61
CA SER A 158 3.76 -6.15 7.48
C SER A 158 3.94 -4.91 6.62
N LEU A 159 5.14 -4.34 6.56
CA LEU A 159 5.44 -3.17 5.74
C LEU A 159 6.44 -3.47 4.62
N CYS A 160 6.28 -2.76 3.51
CA CYS A 160 7.31 -2.64 2.47
C CYS A 160 7.66 -1.17 2.26
N VAL A 161 8.94 -0.88 2.05
CA VAL A 161 9.48 0.46 1.82
C VAL A 161 10.34 0.45 0.56
N GLY A 162 10.27 1.53 -0.22
CA GLY A 162 11.04 1.60 -1.45
C GLY A 162 11.08 2.97 -2.11
N GLU A 163 11.82 3.03 -3.20
CA GLU A 163 12.00 4.20 -4.04
C GLU A 163 11.84 3.82 -5.50
N ILE A 164 11.11 4.64 -6.24
CA ILE A 164 10.96 4.54 -7.69
C ILE A 164 11.53 5.80 -8.32
N ARG A 165 12.29 5.62 -9.40
CA ARG A 165 12.51 6.69 -10.38
C ARG A 165 11.53 6.52 -11.52
N SER A 166 10.81 7.57 -11.84
CA SER A 166 9.87 7.65 -12.95
C SER A 166 10.33 8.73 -13.93
N ARG A 167 9.70 8.79 -15.11
CA ARG A 167 10.00 9.85 -16.10
C ARG A 167 9.28 11.15 -15.76
N THR A 168 8.14 11.07 -15.10
CA THR A 168 7.29 12.20 -14.71
C THR A 168 6.70 12.00 -13.31
N ASP A 169 6.18 13.06 -12.70
CA ASP A 169 5.49 12.97 -11.41
C ASP A 169 4.16 12.21 -11.55
N GLU A 170 3.53 12.31 -12.72
CA GLU A 170 2.31 11.57 -13.09
C GLU A 170 2.57 10.06 -13.17
N ASP A 171 3.70 9.63 -13.73
CA ASP A 171 4.08 8.21 -13.81
C ASP A 171 4.21 7.59 -12.39
N PHE A 172 4.79 8.32 -11.42
CA PHE A 172 4.86 7.85 -10.03
C PHE A 172 3.48 7.81 -9.38
N SER A 173 2.66 8.83 -9.61
CA SER A 173 1.29 8.90 -9.09
C SER A 173 0.43 7.76 -9.62
N ALA A 174 0.50 7.48 -10.93
CA ALA A 174 -0.20 6.36 -11.58
C ALA A 174 0.23 5.01 -11.01
N TRP A 175 1.54 4.82 -10.79
CA TRP A 175 2.04 3.63 -10.11
C TRP A 175 1.48 3.50 -8.69
N SER A 176 1.47 4.59 -7.92
CA SER A 176 1.00 4.59 -6.53
C SER A 176 -0.48 4.20 -6.41
N GLU A 177 -1.31 4.64 -7.35
CA GLU A 177 -2.71 4.22 -7.45
C GLU A 177 -2.81 2.74 -7.85
N ALA A 178 -2.04 2.33 -8.87
CA ALA A 178 -2.09 0.97 -9.39
C ALA A 178 -1.65 -0.09 -8.35
N ILE A 179 -0.61 0.19 -7.55
CA ILE A 179 -0.19 -0.71 -6.46
C ILE A 179 -1.22 -0.78 -5.34
N GLY A 180 -1.87 0.34 -5.01
CA GLY A 180 -2.97 0.37 -4.02
C GLY A 180 -4.21 -0.41 -4.45
N MET A 181 -4.39 -0.63 -5.76
CA MET A 181 -5.52 -1.38 -6.33
C MET A 181 -5.16 -2.79 -6.80
N ASP A 182 -3.91 -3.23 -6.64
CA ASP A 182 -3.45 -4.53 -7.14
C ASP A 182 -4.11 -5.67 -6.35
N LYS A 183 -4.82 -6.54 -7.07
CA LYS A 183 -5.53 -7.68 -6.46
C LYS A 183 -4.63 -8.90 -6.22
N VAL A 184 -3.45 -8.93 -6.85
CA VAL A 184 -2.51 -10.06 -6.76
C VAL A 184 -1.61 -9.90 -5.53
N ALA A 185 -1.21 -8.68 -5.22
CA ALA A 185 -0.42 -8.31 -4.06
C ALA A 185 -1.10 -7.15 -3.31
N PRO A 186 -2.10 -7.44 -2.45
CA PRO A 186 -2.93 -6.42 -1.82
C PRO A 186 -2.14 -5.48 -0.91
N VAL A 187 -2.38 -4.18 -1.08
CA VAL A 187 -1.87 -3.12 -0.21
C VAL A 187 -3.02 -2.54 0.61
N TYR A 188 -2.83 -2.43 1.93
CA TYR A 188 -3.88 -1.99 2.85
C TYR A 188 -3.76 -0.52 3.26
N SER A 189 -2.54 0.01 3.29
CA SER A 189 -2.28 1.43 3.52
C SER A 189 -1.02 1.84 2.75
N LEU A 190 -0.97 3.07 2.27
CA LEU A 190 0.13 3.57 1.44
C LEU A 190 0.41 5.03 1.81
N ALA A 191 1.66 5.31 2.17
CA ALA A 191 2.20 6.66 2.30
C ALA A 191 3.30 6.86 1.26
N THR A 192 3.24 8.00 0.57
CA THR A 192 4.17 8.34 -0.50
C THR A 192 4.79 9.71 -0.25
N ALA A 193 6.03 9.89 -0.66
CA ALA A 193 6.69 11.18 -0.80
C ALA A 193 7.16 11.33 -2.26
N PRO A 194 6.40 12.03 -3.12
CA PRO A 194 6.86 12.39 -4.46
C PRO A 194 8.13 13.24 -4.38
N MET A 195 9.05 13.04 -5.32
CA MET A 195 10.37 13.68 -5.31
C MET A 195 10.82 14.07 -6.71
N THR A 196 11.52 15.20 -6.77
CA THR A 196 12.22 15.65 -7.97
C THR A 196 13.70 15.83 -7.65
N TRP A 197 14.56 14.96 -8.18
CA TRP A 197 16.01 14.99 -7.95
C TRP A 197 16.71 15.75 -9.08
N GLY A 198 16.68 17.08 -8.99
CA GLY A 198 17.21 17.94 -10.04
C GLY A 198 16.18 18.20 -11.15
N ARG A 199 16.63 18.49 -12.37
CA ARG A 199 15.72 19.03 -13.41
C ARG A 199 14.87 17.97 -14.12
N ASP A 200 15.36 16.72 -14.20
CA ASP A 200 14.80 15.68 -15.07
C ASP A 200 14.71 14.29 -14.40
N GLN A 201 14.86 14.21 -13.07
CA GLN A 201 14.67 12.95 -12.34
C GLN A 201 13.43 13.06 -11.47
N HIS A 202 12.41 12.30 -11.83
CA HIS A 202 11.13 12.24 -11.14
C HIS A 202 11.00 10.91 -10.40
N GLY A 203 10.01 10.82 -9.53
CA GLY A 203 9.68 9.61 -8.82
C GLY A 203 9.21 9.89 -7.42
N GLY A 204 9.54 8.96 -6.52
CA GLY A 204 9.19 9.12 -5.13
C GLY A 204 9.59 7.94 -4.29
N ARG A 205 9.47 8.15 -3.00
CA ARG A 205 9.63 7.12 -1.98
C ARG A 205 8.27 6.75 -1.44
N PHE A 206 8.16 5.54 -0.94
CA PHE A 206 6.90 5.05 -0.41
C PHE A 206 7.13 4.06 0.73
N VAL A 207 6.11 3.94 1.57
CA VAL A 207 5.91 2.83 2.47
C VAL A 207 4.46 2.36 2.32
N PHE A 208 4.24 1.07 2.27
CA PHE A 208 2.90 0.51 2.31
C PHE A 208 2.80 -0.69 3.25
N SER A 209 1.60 -0.92 3.76
CA SER A 209 1.26 -2.11 4.54
C SER A 209 0.70 -3.22 3.65
N VAL A 210 1.15 -4.43 3.90
CA VAL A 210 0.66 -5.69 3.33
C VAL A 210 -0.08 -6.55 4.36
N ASP A 211 -0.19 -6.04 5.60
CA ASP A 211 -0.92 -6.69 6.68
C ASP A 211 -2.32 -6.06 6.83
N PRO A 212 -3.41 -6.85 6.71
CA PRO A 212 -4.77 -6.36 6.94
C PRO A 212 -5.02 -5.84 8.36
N ALA A 213 -4.22 -6.21 9.36
CA ALA A 213 -4.30 -5.65 10.71
C ALA A 213 -3.69 -4.25 10.80
N ALA A 214 -2.68 -3.94 9.98
CA ALA A 214 -2.04 -2.63 9.85
C ALA A 214 -2.62 -1.82 8.67
N ASN A 215 -3.95 -1.75 8.56
CA ASN A 215 -4.66 -1.19 7.40
C ASN A 215 -4.92 0.33 7.45
N GLY A 216 -4.39 1.02 8.44
CA GLY A 216 -4.60 2.45 8.66
C GLY A 216 -3.32 3.28 8.54
N ILE A 217 -3.51 4.59 8.41
CA ILE A 217 -2.46 5.58 8.63
C ILE A 217 -2.86 6.39 9.88
N THR A 218 -1.99 6.42 10.88
CA THR A 218 -2.18 7.20 12.11
C THR A 218 -1.59 8.59 11.96
N GLY A 219 -2.38 9.60 12.37
CA GLY A 219 -1.97 11.00 12.38
C GLY A 219 -1.05 11.36 13.57
N PRO A 220 -0.52 12.60 13.59
CA PRO A 220 0.23 13.14 14.72
C PRO A 220 -0.63 13.39 15.96
#